data_AF-A0A060YFZ7-F1
#
_entry.id   AF-A0A060YFZ7-F1
#
_cell.length_a   1.000
_cell.length_b   1.000
_cell.length_c   1.000
_cell.angle_alpha   90.00
_cell.angle_beta   90.00
_cell.angle_gamma   90.00
#
_symmetry.space_group_name_H-M   'P 1'
#
loop_
_entity.id
_entity.type
_entity.pdbx_description
1 polymer ?
#
loop_
_entity_poly.entity_id
_entity_poly.type
_entity_poly.pdbx_seq_one_letter_code
_entity_poly.pdbx_strand_id
1 'polypeptide(L)'
;MMSSPAPTLAISCLYLLFLWAGPKYMQNREPFQLRKTLIVYNFSMVILNFYIAKELLLGARAAGYSYLCQPVSYSNDVNEVRVSKLDTLQTYS
;
A
#
# COMPACT_ATOMS: atom_id res chain seq x y z
N MET A 1 -4.50 -11.56 0.88
CA MET A 1 -4.53 -11.55 -0.60
C MET A 1 -3.39 -12.32 -1.27
N MET A 2 -2.38 -12.83 -0.54
CA MET A 2 -1.20 -13.49 -1.16
C MET A 2 -1.40 -14.98 -1.51
N SER A 3 -2.46 -15.64 -1.05
CA SER A 3 -2.68 -17.08 -1.26
C SER A 3 -3.44 -17.42 -2.54
N SER A 4 -4.22 -16.48 -3.07
CA SER A 4 -4.96 -16.63 -4.32
C SER A 4 -5.29 -15.25 -4.88
N PRO A 5 -5.24 -15.03 -6.21
CA PRO A 5 -5.64 -13.77 -6.84
C PRO A 5 -7.16 -13.55 -6.81
N ALA A 6 -7.95 -14.59 -6.50
CA ALA A 6 -9.41 -14.53 -6.43
C ALA A 6 -9.96 -13.45 -5.47
N PRO A 7 -9.51 -13.33 -4.21
CA PRO A 7 -9.94 -12.26 -3.31
C PRO A 7 -9.61 -10.85 -3.84
N THR A 8 -8.47 -10.66 -4.48
CA THR A 8 -8.08 -9.37 -5.07
C THR A 8 -9.01 -9.00 -6.23
N LEU A 9 -9.30 -9.96 -7.10
CA LEU A 9 -10.25 -9.77 -8.21
C LEU A 9 -11.66 -9.47 -7.72
N ALA A 10 -12.13 -10.17 -6.68
CA ALA A 10 -13.45 -9.94 -6.11
C ALA A 10 -13.59 -8.51 -5.56
N ILE A 11 -12.59 -8.02 -4.82
CA ILE A 11 -12.58 -6.66 -4.26
C ILE A 11 -12.52 -5.62 -5.38
N SER A 12 -11.68 -5.81 -6.39
CA SER A 12 -11.60 -4.90 -7.54
C SER A 12 -12.92 -4.83 -8.33
N CYS A 13 -13.57 -5.97 -8.57
CA CYS A 13 -14.89 -6.01 -9.22
C CYS A 13 -15.95 -5.27 -8.39
N LEU A 14 -15.99 -5.50 -7.07
CA LEU A 14 -16.87 -4.75 -6.17
C LEU A 14 -16.59 -3.25 -6.24
N TYR A 15 -15.34 -2.83 -6.18
CA TYR A 15 -14.95 -1.43 -6.27
C TYR A 15 -15.44 -0.77 -7.57
N LEU A 16 -15.28 -1.45 -8.71
CA LEU A 16 -15.76 -0.96 -10.00
C LEU A 16 -17.30 -0.84 -10.05
N LEU A 17 -18.01 -1.82 -9.48
CA LEU A 17 -19.47 -1.76 -9.37
C LEU A 17 -19.93 -0.58 -8.50
N PHE A 18 -19.25 -0.34 -7.38
CA PHE A 18 -19.50 0.82 -6.52
C PHE A 18 -19.18 2.14 -7.23
N LEU A 19 -18.11 2.22 -8.00
CA LEU A 19 -17.79 3.41 -8.80
C LEU A 19 -18.82 3.69 -9.89
N TRP A 20 -19.45 2.67 -10.46
CA TRP A 20 -20.49 2.85 -11.48
C TRP A 20 -21.84 3.22 -10.85
N ALA A 21 -22.19 2.60 -9.72
CA ALA A 21 -23.43 2.87 -8.98
C ALA A 21 -23.38 4.18 -8.17
N GLY A 22 -22.18 4.56 -7.68
CA GLY A 22 -21.96 5.70 -6.79
C GLY A 22 -22.41 7.04 -7.36
N PRO A 23 -21.99 7.44 -8.58
CA PRO A 23 -22.41 8.69 -9.20
C PRO A 23 -23.94 8.75 -9.40
N LYS A 24 -24.56 7.63 -9.81
CA LYS A 24 -26.02 7.54 -10.00
C LYS A 24 -26.78 7.71 -8.68
N TYR A 25 -26.21 7.22 -7.57
CA TYR A 25 -26.77 7.40 -6.24
C TYR A 25 -26.51 8.82 -5.66
N MET A 26 -25.35 9.41 -5.97
CA MET A 26 -24.92 10.72 -5.48
C MET A 26 -25.54 11.90 -6.23
N GLN A 27 -26.11 11.69 -7.44
CA GLN A 27 -26.77 12.75 -8.21
C GLN A 27 -27.92 13.47 -7.47
N ASN A 28 -28.57 12.79 -6.51
CA ASN A 28 -29.71 13.35 -5.76
C ASN A 28 -29.34 13.78 -4.33
N ARG A 29 -28.05 13.85 -3.97
CA ARG A 29 -27.60 14.24 -2.63
C ARG A 29 -26.49 15.28 -2.67
N GLU A 30 -26.48 16.18 -1.69
CA GLU A 30 -25.41 17.15 -1.51
C GLU A 30 -24.07 16.47 -1.20
N PRO A 31 -22.94 17.04 -1.66
CA PRO A 31 -21.62 16.46 -1.46
C PRO A 31 -21.23 16.46 0.03
N PHE A 32 -20.80 15.31 0.53
CA PHE A 32 -20.31 15.18 1.90
C PHE A 32 -19.01 15.99 2.09
N GLN A 33 -19.00 16.87 3.09
CA GLN A 33 -17.81 17.66 3.45
C GLN A 33 -16.82 16.83 4.27
N LEU A 34 -16.10 15.91 3.61
CA LEU A 34 -15.12 15.01 4.22
C LEU A 34 -13.71 15.62 4.32
N ARG A 35 -13.59 16.95 4.22
CA ARG A 35 -12.30 17.65 4.10
C ARG A 35 -11.32 17.32 5.23
N LYS A 36 -11.79 17.24 6.48
CA LYS A 36 -10.93 16.87 7.63
C LYS A 36 -10.44 15.43 7.54
N THR A 37 -11.32 14.50 7.18
CA THR A 37 -10.99 13.09 6.97
C THR A 37 -9.96 12.92 5.87
N LEU A 38 -10.13 13.65 4.76
CA LEU A 38 -9.19 13.62 3.64
C LEU A 38 -7.81 14.14 4.06
N ILE A 39 -7.75 15.19 4.87
CA ILE A 39 -6.50 15.73 5.42
C ILE A 39 -5.82 14.66 6.28
N VAL A 40 -6.53 14.07 7.25
CA VAL A 40 -5.97 13.02 8.13
C VAL A 40 -5.46 11.83 7.31
N TYR A 41 -6.23 11.40 6.31
CA TYR A 41 -5.86 10.29 5.43
C TYR A 41 -4.56 10.57 4.65
N ASN A 42 -4.43 11.75 4.06
CA ASN A 42 -3.21 12.14 3.34
C ASN A 42 -2.01 12.21 4.31
N PHE A 43 -2.20 12.76 5.51
CA PHE A 43 -1.15 12.80 6.52
C PHE A 43 -0.73 11.39 6.97
N SER A 44 -1.69 10.48 7.21
CA SER A 44 -1.36 9.09 7.57
C SER A 44 -0.60 8.38 6.46
N MET A 45 -0.96 8.61 5.19
CA MET A 45 -0.25 8.05 4.05
C MET A 45 1.20 8.56 3.98
N VAL A 46 1.45 9.86 4.22
CA VAL A 46 2.81 10.41 4.24
C VAL A 46 3.64 9.80 5.36
N ILE A 47 3.07 9.68 6.57
CA ILE A 47 3.77 9.08 7.73
C ILE A 47 4.12 7.61 7.46
N LEU A 48 3.18 6.85 6.90
CA LEU A 48 3.40 5.43 6.57
C LEU A 48 4.49 5.27 5.51
N ASN A 49 4.42 6.03 4.42
CA ASN A 49 5.44 6.02 3.37
C ASN A 49 6.81 6.42 3.92
N PHE A 50 6.88 7.41 4.81
CA PHE A 50 8.13 7.81 5.44
C PHE A 50 8.71 6.69 6.33
N TYR A 51 7.87 6.00 7.08
CA TYR A 51 8.28 4.86 7.91
C TYR A 51 8.87 3.73 7.06
N ILE A 52 8.17 3.34 5.98
CA ILE A 52 8.62 2.31 5.04
C ILE A 52 9.93 2.72 4.37
N ALA A 53 10.02 3.97 3.88
CA ALA A 53 11.22 4.49 3.25
C ALA A 53 12.43 4.46 4.21
N LYS A 54 12.23 4.79 5.49
CA LYS A 54 13.29 4.73 6.50
C LYS A 54 13.78 3.29 6.74
N GLU A 55 12.86 2.35 6.94
CA GLU A 55 13.23 0.95 7.14
C GLU A 55 13.92 0.37 5.90
N LEU A 56 13.46 0.70 4.70
CA LEU A 56 14.10 0.28 3.45
C LEU A 56 15.50 0.87 3.31
N LEU A 57 15.69 2.16 3.62
CA LEU A 57 17.01 2.81 3.62
C LEU A 57 17.97 2.18 4.64
N LEU A 58 17.51 1.91 5.85
CA LEU A 58 18.31 1.27 6.89
C LEU A 58 18.66 -0.18 6.53
N GLY A 59 17.69 -0.94 6.01
CA GLY A 59 17.90 -2.30 5.52
C GLY A 59 18.89 -2.34 4.35
N ALA A 60 18.74 -1.47 3.36
CA ALA A 60 19.65 -1.36 2.22
C ALA A 60 21.06 -0.92 2.64
N ARG A 61 21.17 0.08 3.53
CA ARG A 61 22.46 0.53 4.08
C ARG A 61 23.16 -0.58 4.87
N ALA A 62 22.44 -1.27 5.75
CA ALA A 62 22.99 -2.33 6.60
C ALA A 62 23.41 -3.57 5.80
N ALA A 63 22.73 -3.86 4.68
CA ALA A 63 23.07 -4.94 3.78
C ALA A 63 24.15 -4.59 2.74
N GLY A 64 24.67 -3.35 2.72
CA GLY A 64 25.67 -2.92 1.74
C GLY A 64 25.16 -2.93 0.30
N TYR A 65 23.84 -2.88 0.13
CA TYR A 65 23.16 -3.02 -1.14
C TYR A 65 23.40 -1.80 -2.04
N SER A 66 23.78 -2.03 -3.30
CA SER A 66 23.81 -0.98 -4.33
C SER A 66 22.39 -0.49 -4.60
N TYR A 67 22.20 0.83 -4.77
CA TYR A 67 20.91 1.43 -5.12
C TYR A 67 20.44 1.12 -6.56
N LEU A 68 21.15 0.23 -7.25
CA LEU A 68 20.92 -0.21 -8.63
C LEU A 68 20.81 -1.75 -8.66
N CYS A 69 19.95 -2.26 -9.54
CA CYS A 69 19.58 -3.68 -9.76
C CYS A 69 20.28 -4.70 -8.85
N GLN A 70 19.60 -5.12 -7.78
CA GLN A 70 20.03 -6.25 -6.95
C GLN A 70 19.10 -7.45 -7.15
N PRO A 71 19.63 -8.67 -7.26
CA PRO A 71 18.81 -9.86 -7.25
C PRO A 71 18.17 -10.05 -5.87
N VAL A 72 16.90 -10.44 -5.87
CA VAL A 72 16.19 -10.84 -4.65
C VAL A 72 16.80 -12.15 -4.16
N SER A 73 17.53 -12.09 -3.05
CA SER A 73 17.98 -13.27 -2.33
C SER A 73 16.82 -13.79 -1.48
N TYR A 74 16.58 -15.10 -1.53
CA TYR A 74 15.56 -15.79 -0.73
C TYR A 74 16.20 -16.44 0.49
N SER A 75 17.05 -15.69 1.21
CA SER A 75 17.65 -16.14 2.46
C SER A 75 16.73 -15.83 3.64
N ASN A 76 16.85 -16.61 4.72
CA ASN A 76 16.10 -16.37 5.95
C ASN A 76 16.78 -15.33 6.86
N ASP A 77 17.66 -14.50 6.29
CA ASP A 77 18.35 -13.45 7.01
C ASP A 77 17.35 -12.41 7.51
N VAL A 78 17.58 -11.95 8.75
CA VAL A 78 16.64 -11.08 9.50
C VAL A 78 16.44 -9.73 8.79
N ASN A 79 17.37 -9.32 7.93
CA ASN A 79 17.26 -8.10 7.14
C ASN A 79 16.45 -8.33 5.85
N GLU A 80 16.61 -9.47 5.17
CA GLU A 80 15.87 -9.81 3.94
C GLU A 80 14.38 -10.02 4.25
N VAL A 81 14.06 -10.78 5.30
CA VAL A 81 12.68 -11.04 5.74
C VAL A 81 11.96 -9.75 6.17
N ARG A 82 12.69 -8.74 6.64
CA ARG A 82 12.12 -7.45 7.05
C ARG A 82 11.72 -6.61 5.83
N VAL A 83 12.58 -6.57 4.81
CA VAL A 83 12.27 -5.89 3.54
C VAL A 83 11.04 -6.54 2.88
N SER A 84 10.98 -7.87 2.81
CA SER A 84 9.81 -8.57 2.22
C SER A 84 8.48 -8.30 2.96
N LYS A 85 8.53 -8.10 4.28
CA LYS A 85 7.34 -7.74 5.07
C LYS A 85 6.87 -6.32 4.77
N LEU A 86 7.78 -5.38 4.53
CA LEU A 86 7.44 -4.00 4.18
C LEU A 86 6.78 -3.93 2.80
N ASP A 87 7.26 -4.71 1.83
CA ASP A 87 6.66 -4.80 0.48
C ASP A 87 5.20 -5.33 0.55
N THR A 88 4.96 -6.27 1.46
CA THR A 88 3.62 -6.81 1.70
C THR A 88 2.70 -5.76 2.33
N LEU A 89 3.22 -4.90 3.22
CA LEU A 89 2.45 -3.80 3.83
C LEU A 89 2.10 -2.72 2.81
N GLN A 90 2.99 -2.42 1.86
CA GLN A 90 2.72 -1.45 0.81
C GLN A 90 1.71 -1.96 -0.24
N THR A 91 1.67 -3.27 -0.47
CA THR A 91 0.64 -3.88 -1.34
C THR A 91 -0.75 -3.87 -0.69
N TYR A 92 -0.84 -3.64 0.63
CA TYR A 92 -2.09 -3.69 1.39
C TYR A 92 -2.62 -2.31 1.80
N SER A 93 -1.83 -1.24 1.64
CA SER A 93 -2.21 0.13 1.97
C SER A 93 -2.53 0.95 0.73
#